data_AF-A0A1Y3U8I8-F1
#
_entry.id   AF-A0A1Y3U8I8-F1
#
_cell.length_a   1.000
_cell.length_b   1.000
_cell.length_c   1.000
_cell.angle_alpha   90.00
_cell.angle_beta   90.00
_cell.angle_gamma   90.00
#
_symmetry.space_group_name_H-M   'P 1'
#
loop_
_entity.id
_entity.type
_entity.pdbx_description
1 polymer ?
#
loop_
_entity_poly.entity_id
_entity_poly.type
_entity_poly.pdbx_seq_one_letter_code
_entity_poly.pdbx_strand_id
1 'polypeptide(L)'
;MSLFRKNTDSVKASEIIKYKIKKNGGRILVSSVRGNTYEIRANRDGKSFSCDALPINPPYEYTVFDVMVETMLEQGGKALKGQGRNHRLGEPHCEVTTLVGAIGKHYAGKNEGEWVFDPIFVLAAVLEWADIAHNGRGYLELTPSYLMKRKNQNI
;
A
#
# COMPACT_ATOMS: atom_id res chain seq x y z
N MET A 1 -23.00 -3.09 24.29
CA MET A 1 -21.94 -4.00 23.82
C MET A 1 -21.60 -3.63 22.38
N SER A 2 -20.38 -3.16 22.13
CA SER A 2 -20.00 -2.44 20.90
C SER A 2 -19.94 -3.35 19.67
N LEU A 3 -20.51 -2.86 18.55
CA LEU A 3 -20.52 -3.43 17.21
C LEU A 3 -19.11 -3.53 16.61
N PHE A 4 -18.27 -4.43 17.10
CA PHE A 4 -17.09 -4.86 16.35
C PHE A 4 -17.44 -6.13 15.58
N ARG A 5 -18.17 -5.97 14.47
CA ARG A 5 -18.22 -7.00 13.44
C ARG A 5 -16.77 -7.33 13.07
N LYS A 6 -16.36 -8.59 13.24
CA LYS A 6 -15.07 -9.09 12.75
C LYS A 6 -14.99 -8.75 11.27
N ASN A 7 -14.21 -7.73 10.89
CA ASN A 7 -13.95 -7.45 9.47
C ASN A 7 -12.84 -8.39 8.95
N THR A 8 -12.92 -9.67 9.33
CA THR A 8 -12.02 -10.72 8.84
C THR A 8 -12.32 -11.07 7.38
N ASP A 9 -13.49 -10.68 6.89
CA ASP A 9 -14.02 -11.12 5.59
C ASP A 9 -13.77 -10.10 4.49
N SER A 10 -13.38 -8.85 4.81
CA SER A 10 -13.05 -7.87 3.78
C SER A 10 -11.89 -8.34 2.91
N VAL A 11 -12.04 -8.16 1.60
CA VAL A 11 -10.96 -8.34 0.62
C VAL A 11 -10.21 -7.05 0.30
N LYS A 12 -10.71 -5.88 0.72
CA LYS A 12 -10.03 -4.60 0.48
C LYS A 12 -8.78 -4.50 1.34
N ALA A 13 -7.66 -4.15 0.72
CA ALA A 13 -6.38 -4.03 1.40
C ALA A 13 -6.41 -2.95 2.47
N SER A 14 -7.05 -1.81 2.17
CA SER A 14 -7.26 -0.70 3.10
C SER A 14 -7.90 -1.14 4.42
N GLU A 15 -8.99 -1.91 4.33
CA GLU A 15 -9.76 -2.38 5.49
C GLU A 15 -9.01 -3.47 6.27
N ILE A 16 -8.32 -4.40 5.59
CA ILE A 16 -7.49 -5.42 6.23
C ILE A 16 -6.37 -4.76 7.04
N ILE A 17 -5.63 -3.83 6.42
CA ILE A 17 -4.50 -3.13 7.04
C ILE A 17 -4.97 -2.28 8.21
N LYS A 18 -6.02 -1.47 8.01
CA LYS A 18 -6.65 -0.66 9.06
C LYS A 18 -7.08 -1.51 10.24
N TYR A 19 -7.73 -2.64 10.00
CA TYR A 19 -8.14 -3.56 11.07
C TYR A 19 -6.93 -4.15 11.81
N LYS A 20 -5.92 -4.65 11.09
CA LYS A 20 -4.71 -5.22 11.68
C LYS A 20 -3.95 -4.19 12.53
N ILE A 21 -3.78 -2.95 12.07
CA ILE A 21 -3.12 -1.88 12.84
C ILE A 21 -3.92 -1.56 14.10
N LYS A 22 -5.25 -1.39 14.00
CA LYS A 22 -6.10 -1.14 15.18
C LYS A 22 -6.05 -2.27 16.20
N LYS A 23 -6.00 -3.53 15.74
CA LYS A 23 -5.84 -4.71 16.61
C LYS A 23 -4.52 -4.70 17.39
N ASN A 24 -3.48 -4.05 16.84
CA ASN A 24 -2.18 -3.84 17.49
C ASN A 24 -2.13 -2.51 18.28
N GLY A 25 -3.27 -2.05 18.81
CA GLY A 25 -3.31 -0.80 19.59
C GLY A 25 -3.12 0.48 18.76
N GLY A 26 -3.27 0.40 17.43
CA GLY A 26 -3.14 1.54 16.53
C GLY A 26 -1.69 1.89 16.15
N ARG A 27 -0.72 1.04 16.49
CA ARG A 27 0.70 1.25 16.21
C ARG A 27 1.40 -0.05 15.86
N ILE A 28 2.23 -0.04 14.81
CA ILE A 28 3.01 -1.22 14.39
C ILE A 28 4.42 -0.79 13.97
N LEU A 29 5.34 -1.75 14.00
CA LEU A 29 6.66 -1.64 13.38
C LEU A 29 6.70 -2.54 12.14
N VAL A 30 7.17 -2.00 11.03
CA VAL A 30 7.36 -2.74 9.77
C VAL A 30 8.80 -2.58 9.30
N SER A 31 9.36 -3.61 8.69
CA SER A 31 10.74 -3.59 8.17
C SER A 31 10.73 -3.66 6.65
N SER A 32 11.52 -2.79 6.00
CA SER A 32 11.74 -2.88 4.56
C SER A 32 12.65 -4.04 4.19
N VAL A 33 12.70 -4.39 2.90
CA VAL A 33 13.65 -5.38 2.33
C VAL A 33 15.12 -5.08 2.68
N ARG A 34 15.46 -3.82 2.97
CA ARG A 34 16.82 -3.41 3.36
C ARG A 34 17.09 -3.49 4.86
N GLY A 35 16.13 -3.95 5.65
CA GLY A 35 16.23 -4.06 7.12
C GLY A 35 15.90 -2.79 7.90
N ASN A 36 15.63 -1.65 7.23
CA ASN A 36 15.20 -0.44 7.92
C ASN A 36 13.79 -0.64 8.51
N THR A 37 13.61 -0.23 9.77
CA THR A 37 12.34 -0.31 10.49
C THR A 37 11.62 1.03 10.51
N TYR A 38 10.30 0.99 10.33
CA TYR A 38 9.42 2.16 10.30
C TYR A 38 8.23 1.96 11.24
N GLU A 39 7.93 2.99 12.03
CA GLU A 39 6.72 3.01 12.84
C GLU A 39 5.54 3.56 12.03
N ILE A 40 4.43 2.82 12.05
CA ILE A 40 3.16 3.22 11.45
C ILE A 40 2.17 3.48 12.58
N ARG A 41 1.54 4.66 12.57
CA ARG A 41 0.56 5.10 13.57
C ARG A 41 -0.78 5.37 12.91
N ALA A 42 -1.85 4.75 13.41
CA ALA A 42 -3.21 5.09 13.01
C ALA A 42 -3.56 6.50 13.51
N ASN A 43 -4.12 7.33 12.63
CA ASN A 43 -4.57 8.67 13.00
C ASN A 43 -5.99 8.63 13.58
N ARG A 44 -6.35 9.68 14.33
CA ARG A 44 -7.64 9.79 15.03
C ARG A 44 -8.84 9.90 14.09
N ASP A 45 -8.63 10.31 12.84
CA ASP A 45 -9.66 10.41 11.81
C ASP A 45 -10.22 9.04 11.38
N GLY A 46 -9.57 7.94 11.76
CA GLY A 46 -9.98 6.59 11.44
C GLY A 46 -9.81 6.18 9.97
N LYS A 47 -9.21 7.04 9.13
CA LYS A 47 -9.02 6.80 7.69
C LYS A 47 -7.57 6.96 7.22
N SER A 48 -6.73 7.63 7.99
CA SER A 48 -5.32 7.84 7.66
C SER A 48 -4.34 7.22 8.66
N PHE A 49 -3.08 7.17 8.25
CA PHE A 49 -1.95 6.75 9.08
C PHE A 49 -0.76 7.69 8.89
N SER A 50 0.14 7.69 9.86
CA SER A 50 1.36 8.51 9.86
C SER A 50 2.60 7.64 10.00
N CYS A 51 3.68 8.09 9.38
CA CYS A 51 5.03 7.53 9.50
C CYS A 51 6.02 8.70 9.32
N ASP A 52 7.04 8.82 10.16
CA ASP A 52 7.98 9.95 10.09
C ASP A 52 8.80 9.96 8.78
N ALA A 53 8.96 8.79 8.15
CA ALA A 53 9.60 8.67 6.84
C ALA A 53 8.68 9.05 5.66
N LEU A 54 7.40 9.34 5.92
CA LEU A 54 6.42 9.82 4.94
C LEU A 54 5.89 11.21 5.37
N PRO A 55 6.72 12.27 5.33
CA PRO A 55 6.35 13.60 5.82
C PRO A 55 5.46 14.36 4.81
N ILE A 56 4.30 13.79 4.48
CA ILE A 56 3.32 14.40 3.57
C ILE A 56 2.13 14.96 4.33
N ASN A 57 1.55 16.06 3.82
CA ASN A 57 0.35 16.69 4.35
C ASN A 57 -0.64 16.93 3.20
N PRO A 58 -1.87 16.38 3.24
CA PRO A 58 -2.40 15.49 4.28
C PRO A 58 -1.70 14.12 4.33
N PRO A 59 -1.76 13.39 5.47
CA PRO A 59 -1.22 12.03 5.59
C PRO A 59 -1.88 11.06 4.60
N TYR A 60 -1.22 9.93 4.33
CA TYR A 60 -1.81 8.87 3.52
C TYR A 60 -3.06 8.27 4.17
N GLU A 61 -4.11 8.11 3.37
CA GLU A 61 -5.26 7.28 3.69
C GLU A 61 -4.99 5.81 3.36
N TYR A 62 -5.68 4.89 4.05
CA TYR A 62 -5.51 3.46 3.81
C TYR A 62 -5.87 3.03 2.37
N THR A 63 -6.65 3.84 1.64
CA THR A 63 -7.04 3.60 0.25
C THR A 63 -5.86 3.57 -0.72
N VAL A 64 -4.69 4.12 -0.34
CA VAL A 64 -3.45 3.97 -1.13
C VAL A 64 -3.09 2.49 -1.35
N PHE A 65 -3.39 1.63 -0.37
CA PHE A 65 -3.12 0.20 -0.48
C PHE A 65 -4.09 -0.50 -1.44
N ASP A 66 -5.31 0.00 -1.58
CA ASP A 66 -6.25 -0.53 -2.58
C ASP A 66 -5.72 -0.24 -3.98
N VAL A 67 -5.24 0.99 -4.24
CA VAL A 67 -4.62 1.36 -5.52
C VAL A 67 -3.45 0.43 -5.86
N MET A 68 -2.55 0.19 -4.90
CA MET A 68 -1.41 -0.72 -5.11
C MET A 68 -1.85 -2.15 -5.43
N VAL A 69 -2.88 -2.66 -4.74
CA VAL A 69 -3.39 -4.01 -4.97
C VAL A 69 -4.08 -4.14 -6.32
N GLU A 70 -4.95 -3.21 -6.70
CA GLU A 70 -5.61 -3.25 -8.01
C GLU A 70 -4.58 -3.16 -9.14
N THR A 71 -3.55 -2.30 -8.99
CA THR A 71 -2.42 -2.22 -9.94
C THR A 71 -1.70 -3.56 -10.11
N MET A 72 -1.48 -4.30 -9.01
CA MET A 72 -0.89 -5.64 -9.09
C MET A 72 -1.84 -6.64 -9.74
N LEU A 73 -3.14 -6.60 -9.42
CA LEU A 73 -4.14 -7.51 -9.99
C LEU A 73 -4.29 -7.34 -11.51
N GLU A 74 -4.31 -6.11 -12.00
CA GLU A 74 -4.33 -5.78 -13.43
C GLU A 74 -3.13 -6.35 -14.20
N GLN A 75 -2.03 -6.60 -13.49
CA GLN A 75 -0.78 -7.16 -14.01
C GLN A 75 -0.58 -8.65 -13.66
N GLY A 76 -1.66 -9.36 -13.32
CA GLY A 76 -1.60 -10.80 -13.03
C GLY A 76 -1.07 -11.12 -11.62
N GLY A 77 -1.13 -10.17 -10.70
CA GLY A 77 -0.77 -10.32 -9.29
C GLY A 77 0.62 -9.78 -8.93
N LYS A 78 1.35 -9.14 -9.85
CA LYS A 78 2.71 -8.68 -9.64
C LYS A 78 2.96 -7.35 -10.35
N ALA A 79 3.65 -6.42 -9.69
CA ALA A 79 4.01 -5.13 -10.28
C ALA A 79 5.41 -4.67 -9.87
N LEU A 80 6.06 -3.90 -10.74
CA LEU A 80 7.31 -3.22 -10.41
C LEU A 80 7.05 -2.09 -9.42
N LYS A 81 8.00 -1.86 -8.51
CA LYS A 81 7.90 -0.78 -7.50
C LYS A 81 7.91 0.62 -8.12
N GLY A 82 8.77 0.85 -9.11
CA GLY A 82 9.00 2.18 -9.69
C GLY A 82 9.88 3.08 -8.82
N GLN A 83 10.17 4.29 -9.33
CA GLN A 83 11.13 5.26 -8.77
C GLN A 83 10.68 6.71 -9.00
N GLY A 84 9.91 7.28 -8.07
CA GLY A 84 9.40 8.65 -8.18
C GLY A 84 10.40 9.75 -7.84
N ARG A 85 11.53 9.40 -7.19
CA ARG A 85 12.56 10.39 -6.79
C ARG A 85 13.39 10.93 -7.95
N ASN A 86 13.60 10.11 -8.99
CA ASN A 86 14.51 10.41 -10.08
C ASN A 86 13.82 10.50 -11.45
N HIS A 87 12.56 10.08 -11.52
CA HIS A 87 11.79 10.01 -12.75
C HIS A 87 10.43 10.67 -12.53
N ARG A 88 9.97 11.42 -13.53
CA ARG A 88 8.63 12.01 -13.53
C ARG A 88 7.59 10.95 -13.89
N LEU A 89 6.34 11.19 -13.50
CA LEU A 89 5.25 10.28 -13.82
C LEU A 89 5.16 10.07 -15.34
N GLY A 90 5.11 8.80 -15.76
CA GLY A 90 5.06 8.41 -17.18
C GLY A 90 6.43 8.17 -17.83
N GLU A 91 7.53 8.57 -17.20
CA GLU A 91 8.89 8.24 -17.67
C GLU A 91 9.24 6.77 -17.36
N PRO A 92 10.25 6.20 -18.07
CA PRO A 92 10.79 4.89 -17.73
C PRO A 92 11.13 4.79 -16.24
N HIS A 93 10.71 3.72 -15.59
CA HIS A 93 10.80 3.48 -14.14
C HIS A 93 9.80 4.25 -13.26
N CYS A 94 8.95 5.12 -13.80
CA CYS A 94 7.82 5.74 -13.08
C CYS A 94 6.55 5.77 -13.96
N GLU A 95 6.38 4.75 -14.79
CA GLU A 95 5.19 4.52 -15.58
C GLU A 95 3.99 4.23 -14.67
N VAL A 96 2.77 4.50 -15.15
CA VAL A 96 1.53 4.26 -14.38
C VAL A 96 1.34 2.78 -14.02
N THR A 97 1.99 1.86 -14.74
CA THR A 97 2.02 0.43 -14.42
C THR A 97 2.94 0.07 -13.25
N THR A 98 3.86 0.96 -12.86
CA THR A 98 4.64 0.79 -11.63
C THR A 98 3.81 1.23 -10.42
N LEU A 99 4.10 0.69 -9.23
CA LEU A 99 3.35 1.05 -8.02
C LEU A 99 3.50 2.54 -7.65
N VAL A 100 4.70 3.11 -7.76
CA VAL A 100 4.90 4.55 -7.53
C VAL A 100 4.14 5.38 -8.55
N GLY A 101 4.19 5.01 -9.84
CA GLY A 101 3.43 5.72 -10.88
C GLY A 101 1.92 5.62 -10.68
N ALA A 102 1.40 4.45 -10.34
CA ALA A 102 -0.01 4.24 -10.02
C ALA A 102 -0.47 5.07 -8.81
N ILE A 103 0.34 5.13 -7.74
CA ILE A 103 0.05 6.01 -6.59
C ILE A 103 0.03 7.48 -7.05
N GLY A 104 1.01 7.90 -7.84
CA GLY A 104 1.06 9.26 -8.39
C GLY A 104 -0.21 9.61 -9.18
N LYS A 105 -0.61 8.74 -10.11
CA LYS A 105 -1.74 8.97 -11.01
C LYS A 105 -3.09 8.81 -10.31
N HIS A 106 -3.33 7.67 -9.69
CA HIS A 106 -4.66 7.25 -9.23
C HIS A 106 -4.97 7.64 -7.79
N TYR A 107 -3.96 7.83 -6.95
CA TYR A 107 -4.14 8.28 -5.57
C TYR A 107 -3.89 9.79 -5.42
N ALA A 108 -2.77 10.30 -5.96
CA ALA A 108 -2.39 11.71 -5.81
C ALA A 108 -2.95 12.63 -6.91
N GLY A 109 -3.59 12.08 -7.95
CA GLY A 109 -4.22 12.85 -9.03
C GLY A 109 -3.23 13.60 -9.92
N LYS A 110 -1.99 13.13 -10.02
CA LYS A 110 -0.92 13.78 -10.80
C LYS A 110 -1.04 13.49 -12.29
N ASN A 111 -0.55 14.42 -13.09
CA ASN A 111 -0.43 14.30 -14.54
C ASN A 111 0.96 13.78 -14.93
N GLU A 112 1.04 13.16 -16.11
CA GLU A 112 2.33 12.73 -16.66
C GLU A 112 3.26 13.94 -16.85
N GLY A 113 4.55 13.74 -16.62
CA GLY A 113 5.57 14.80 -16.59
C GLY A 113 5.68 15.55 -15.26
N GLU A 114 4.80 15.29 -14.27
CA GLU A 114 4.92 15.84 -12.92
C GLU A 114 5.79 14.96 -12.00
N TRP A 115 6.42 15.60 -11.02
CA TRP A 115 7.12 14.90 -9.94
C TRP A 115 6.13 14.29 -8.96
N VAL A 116 6.43 13.07 -8.51
CA VAL A 116 5.63 12.32 -7.54
C VAL A 116 6.46 11.95 -6.32
N PHE A 117 5.83 11.88 -5.16
CA PHE A 117 6.50 11.38 -3.97
C PHE A 117 6.73 9.87 -4.10
N ASP A 118 7.83 9.37 -3.53
CA ASP A 118 8.18 7.94 -3.53
C ASP A 118 7.99 7.33 -2.12
N PRO A 119 6.78 6.82 -1.81
CA PRO A 119 6.48 6.22 -0.51
C PRO A 119 6.78 4.71 -0.47
N ILE A 120 7.33 4.12 -1.55
CA ILE A 120 7.19 2.69 -1.81
C ILE A 120 7.83 1.82 -0.74
N PHE A 121 8.92 2.29 -0.15
CA PHE A 121 9.69 1.55 0.86
C PHE A 121 8.89 1.28 2.15
N VAL A 122 8.01 2.21 2.55
CA VAL A 122 7.12 2.04 3.70
C VAL A 122 5.88 1.24 3.31
N LEU A 123 5.22 1.63 2.21
CA LEU A 123 3.94 1.00 1.83
C LEU A 123 4.12 -0.49 1.47
N ALA A 124 5.24 -0.83 0.82
CA ALA A 124 5.61 -2.21 0.57
C ALA A 124 5.79 -3.03 1.85
N ALA A 125 6.45 -2.45 2.87
CA ALA A 125 6.66 -3.11 4.15
C ALA A 125 5.34 -3.34 4.90
N VAL A 126 4.37 -2.43 4.76
CA VAL A 126 3.03 -2.59 5.35
C VAL A 126 2.24 -3.72 4.67
N LEU A 127 2.30 -3.83 3.33
CA LEU A 127 1.64 -4.92 2.61
C LEU A 127 2.19 -6.30 2.97
N GLU A 128 3.51 -6.39 3.16
CA GLU A 128 4.18 -7.62 3.61
C GLU A 128 3.83 -7.98 5.05
N TRP A 129 3.91 -7.02 5.97
CA TRP A 129 3.47 -7.22 7.35
C TRP A 129 2.00 -7.65 7.44
N ALA A 130 1.17 -7.16 6.53
CA ALA A 130 -0.24 -7.53 6.44
C ALA A 130 -0.49 -8.87 5.72
N ASP A 131 0.55 -9.59 5.27
CA ASP A 131 0.45 -10.85 4.52
C ASP A 131 -0.36 -10.71 3.20
N ILE A 132 -0.34 -9.52 2.60
CA ILE A 132 -1.03 -9.21 1.34
C ILE A 132 -0.11 -9.42 0.14
N ALA A 133 1.17 -9.04 0.27
CA ALA A 133 2.15 -9.16 -0.80
C ALA A 133 3.55 -9.51 -0.29
N HIS A 134 4.31 -10.27 -1.08
CA HIS A 134 5.73 -10.50 -0.88
C HIS A 134 6.54 -9.28 -1.34
N ASN A 135 7.45 -8.82 -0.48
CA ASN A 135 8.26 -7.62 -0.73
C ASN A 135 9.56 -7.95 -1.47
N GLY A 136 9.48 -8.12 -2.78
CA GLY A 136 10.63 -8.45 -3.62
C GLY A 136 11.62 -7.29 -3.83
N ARG A 137 12.82 -7.61 -4.33
CA ARG A 137 13.79 -6.60 -4.78
C ARG A 137 13.33 -6.03 -6.12
N GLY A 138 12.78 -4.81 -6.10
CA GLY A 138 12.30 -4.09 -7.30
C GLY A 138 10.83 -4.35 -7.67
N TYR A 139 10.14 -5.28 -7.00
CA TYR A 139 8.74 -5.64 -7.28
C TYR A 139 7.95 -5.92 -6.00
N LEU A 140 6.63 -5.96 -6.11
CA LEU A 140 5.71 -6.62 -5.17
C LEU A 140 4.90 -7.68 -5.90
N GLU A 141 4.52 -8.72 -5.16
CA GLU A 141 3.74 -9.84 -5.67
C GLU A 141 2.71 -10.27 -4.63
N LEU A 142 1.43 -10.31 -5.01
CA LEU A 142 0.36 -10.69 -4.11
C LEU A 142 0.54 -12.12 -3.61
N THR A 143 0.25 -12.35 -2.34
CA THR A 143 0.35 -13.70 -1.76
C THR A 143 -0.72 -14.62 -2.36
N PRO A 144 -0.44 -15.94 -2.49
CA PRO A 144 -1.45 -16.91 -2.94
C PRO A 144 -2.71 -16.91 -2.06
N SER A 145 -2.54 -16.73 -0.75
CA SER A 145 -3.64 -16.66 0.22
C SER A 145 -4.54 -15.44 -0.05
N TYR A 146 -3.96 -14.27 -0.32
CA TYR A 146 -4.70 -13.07 -0.63
C TYR A 146 -5.43 -13.17 -1.99
N LEU A 147 -4.76 -13.71 -3.01
CA LEU A 147 -5.37 -13.96 -4.33
C LEU A 147 -6.56 -14.92 -4.23
N MET A 148 -6.43 -16.01 -3.47
CA MET A 148 -7.52 -16.95 -3.24
C MET A 148 -8.70 -16.27 -2.53
N LYS A 149 -8.42 -15.44 -1.51
CA LYS A 149 -9.44 -14.66 -0.81
C LYS A 149 -10.19 -13.70 -1.75
N ARG A 150 -9.46 -13.03 -2.66
CA ARG A 150 -10.05 -12.14 -3.69
C ARG A 150 -10.95 -12.89 -4.67
N LYS A 151 -10.53 -14.08 -5.14
CA LYS A 151 -11.33 -14.90 -6.06
C LYS A 151 -12.65 -15.37 -5.43
N ASN A 152 -12.61 -15.78 -4.16
CA ASN A 152 -13.79 -16.32 -3.48
C ASN A 152 -14.91 -15.31 -3.20
N GLN A 153 -14.69 -13.99 -3.40
CA GLN A 153 -15.74 -12.97 -3.32
C GLN A 153 -16.29 -12.51 -4.66
N ASN A 154 -15.65 -12.90 -5.77
CA ASN A 154 -16.11 -12.61 -7.13
C ASN A 154 -16.90 -13.78 -7.75
N ILE A 155 -17.29 -14.76 -6.92
CA ILE A 155 -18.14 -15.91 -7.27
C ILE A 155 -19.49 -15.73 -6.57
#